data_AF-A0A958FEN4-F1
#
_entry.id   AF-A0A958FEN4-F1
#
_cell.length_a   1.000
_cell.length_b   1.000
_cell.length_c   1.000
_cell.angle_alpha   90.00
_cell.angle_beta   90.00
_cell.angle_gamma   90.00
#
_symmetry.space_group_name_H-M   'P 1'
#
loop_
_entity.id
_entity.type
_entity.pdbx_description
1 polymer ?
#
loop_
_entity_poly.entity_id
_entity_poly.type
_entity_poly.pdbx_seq_one_letter_code
_entity_poly.pdbx_strand_id
1 'polypeptide(L)' 'NVQATIRSQSLLLPAPNTCMLNANSLMFRSTGTGKFVTMFYGILDTETHRLAYCNAG' A
#
# COMPACT_ATOMS: atom_id res chain seq x y z
N ASN A 1 -3.82 10.13 7.03
CA ASN A 1 -2.70 10.13 6.04
C ASN A 1 -2.56 8.82 5.28
N VAL A 2 -2.59 7.65 5.91
CA VAL A 2 -2.34 6.35 5.22
C VAL A 2 -3.22 6.14 3.98
N GLN A 3 -4.53 6.35 4.07
CA GLN A 3 -5.45 6.20 2.92
C GLN A 3 -5.11 7.13 1.75
N ALA A 4 -4.74 8.39 2.01
CA ALA A 4 -4.39 9.35 0.96
C ALA A 4 -3.07 8.97 0.26
N THR A 5 -2.08 8.49 1.02
CA THR A 5 -0.82 7.95 0.49
C THR A 5 -1.07 6.73 -0.38
N ILE A 6 -1.89 5.78 0.05
CA ILE A 6 -2.16 4.57 -0.74
C ILE A 6 -2.94 4.90 -2.00
N ARG A 7 -3.91 5.81 -1.93
CA ARG A 7 -4.69 6.24 -3.10
C ARG A 7 -3.80 6.89 -4.17
N SER A 8 -2.79 7.68 -3.79
CA SER A 8 -1.86 8.26 -4.76
C SER A 8 -0.91 7.21 -5.33
N GLN A 9 -0.41 6.29 -4.50
CA GLN A 9 0.48 5.22 -4.96
C GLN A 9 -0.24 4.23 -5.88
N SER A 10 -1.51 3.89 -5.62
CA SER A 10 -2.29 2.96 -6.44
C SER A 10 -2.58 3.48 -7.85
N LEU A 11 -2.56 4.81 -8.05
CA LEU A 11 -2.72 5.43 -9.37
C LEU A 11 -1.45 5.37 -10.21
N LEU A 12 -0.29 5.30 -9.56
CA LEU A 12 1.04 5.35 -10.20
C LEU A 12 1.67 3.96 -10.34
N LEU A 13 1.33 3.03 -9.45
CA LEU A 13 1.98 1.74 -9.30
C LEU A 13 0.94 0.63 -9.24
N PRO A 14 0.73 -0.13 -10.34
CA PRO A 14 -0.30 -1.15 -10.40
C PRO A 14 0.06 -2.42 -9.63
N ALA A 15 1.32 -2.60 -9.24
CA ALA A 15 1.75 -3.78 -8.50
C ALA A 15 1.63 -3.54 -6.98
N PRO A 16 0.95 -4.43 -6.21
CA PRO A 16 0.74 -4.27 -4.77
C PRO A 16 2.04 -4.13 -3.96
N ASN A 17 3.10 -4.85 -4.34
CA ASN A 17 4.39 -4.83 -3.68
C ASN A 17 5.08 -3.45 -3.80
N THR A 18 5.11 -2.87 -5.00
CA THR A 18 5.75 -1.57 -5.26
C THR A 18 4.96 -0.44 -4.60
N CYS A 19 3.63 -0.53 -4.63
CA CYS A 19 2.75 0.38 -3.91
C CYS A 19 3.04 0.37 -2.40
N MET A 20 3.18 -0.82 -1.80
CA MET A 20 3.48 -0.95 -0.37
C MET A 20 4.88 -0.51 0.01
N LEU A 21 5.91 -0.81 -0.78
CA LEU A 21 7.28 -0.37 -0.50
C LEU A 21 7.40 1.15 -0.44
N ASN A 22 6.74 1.86 -1.36
CA ASN A 22 6.74 3.32 -1.39
C ASN A 22 5.88 3.91 -0.28
N ALA A 23 4.70 3.33 -0.03
CA ALA A 23 3.84 3.76 1.07
C ALA A 23 4.54 3.60 2.43
N ASN A 24 5.23 2.49 2.68
CA ASN A 24 6.00 2.26 3.90
C ASN A 24 7.13 3.29 4.06
N SER A 25 7.87 3.57 2.97
CA SER A 25 8.94 4.58 2.98
C SER A 25 8.42 5.98 3.33
N LEU A 26 7.25 6.35 2.81
CA LEU A 26 6.63 7.65 3.08
C LEU A 26 6.05 7.71 4.49
N MET A 27 5.44 6.63 4.97
CA MET A 27 4.95 6.50 6.35
C MET A 27 6.10 6.57 7.35
N PHE A 28 7.20 5.86 7.13
CA PHE A 28 8.39 5.92 7.98
C PHE A 28 8.91 7.36 8.15
N ARG A 29 8.88 8.15 7.06
CA ARG A 29 9.32 9.56 7.09
C ARG A 29 8.32 10.53 7.72
N SER A 30 7.04 10.16 7.79
CA SER A 30 5.95 11.07 8.20
C SER A 30 5.28 10.68 9.52
N THR A 31 5.66 9.55 10.11
CA THR A 31 5.09 9.04 11.37
C THR A 31 6.11 9.22 12.49
N GLY A 32 5.65 9.64 13.67
CA GLY A 32 6.51 9.81 14.85
C GLY A 32 7.18 8.49 15.26
N THR A 33 8.37 8.59 15.85
CA THR A 33 9.19 7.46 16.30
C THR A 33 8.37 6.48 17.16
N GLY A 34 8.52 5.18 16.91
CA GLY A 34 7.83 4.12 17.67
C GLY A 34 6.39 3.83 17.23
N LYS A 35 5.90 4.47 16.15
CA LYS A 35 4.60 4.14 15.54
C LYS A 35 4.79 3.18 14.36
N PHE A 36 3.97 2.16 14.33
CA PHE A 36 3.86 1.20 13.24
C PHE A 36 2.41 1.15 12.76
N VAL A 37 2.21 0.83 11.49
CA VAL A 37 0.88 0.69 10.87
C VAL A 37 0.82 -0.68 10.24
N THR A 38 -0.23 -1.42 10.56
CA THR A 38 -0.60 -2.68 9.91
C THR A 38 -1.60 -2.40 8.80
N MET A 39 -1.44 -3.07 7.64
CA MET A 39 -2.33 -2.84 6.52
C MET A 39 -2.44 -4.04 5.58
N PHE A 40 -3.68 -4.34 5.19
CA PHE A 40 -3.99 -5.20 4.06
C PHE A 40 -4.26 -4.36 2.80
N TYR A 41 -3.61 -4.69 1.69
CA TYR A 41 -3.86 -4.06 0.39
C TYR A 41 -4.05 -5.11 -0.69
N GLY A 42 -5.11 -4.98 -1.48
CA GLY A 42 -5.45 -5.89 -2.56
C GLY A 42 -5.94 -5.15 -3.81
N ILE A 43 -5.61 -5.70 -4.97
CA ILE A 43 -6.09 -5.28 -6.28
C ILE A 43 -6.81 -6.49 -6.88
N LEU A 44 -8.10 -6.33 -7.14
CA LEU A 44 -8.93 -7.31 -7.83
C LEU A 44 -8.92 -7.00 -9.33
N ASP A 45 -8.35 -7.92 -10.11
CA ASP A 45 -8.54 -7.96 -11.55
C ASP A 45 -9.88 -8.64 -11.85
N THR A 46 -10.84 -7.87 -12.37
CA THR A 46 -12.19 -8.34 -12.68
C THR A 46 -12.28 -9.10 -13.99
N GLU A 47 -11.29 -9.02 -14.87
CA GLU A 47 -11.25 -9.77 -16.12
C GLU A 47 -10.71 -11.19 -15.89
N THR A 48 -9.63 -11.31 -15.10
CA THR A 48 -9.01 -12.61 -14.81
C THR A 48 -9.47 -13.24 -13.50
N HIS A 49 -10.32 -12.54 -12.73
CA HIS A 49 -10.79 -12.93 -11.39
C HIS A 49 -9.65 -13.21 -10.40
N ARG A 50 -8.52 -12.52 -10.56
CA ARG A 50 -7.34 -12.68 -9.70
C ARG A 50 -7.26 -11.55 -8.68
N LEU A 51 -7.01 -11.92 -7.42
CA LEU A 51 -6.69 -10.97 -6.35
C LEU A 51 -5.19 -10.95 -6.11
N ALA A 52 -4.52 -9.87 -6.50
CA ALA A 52 -3.14 -9.61 -6.12
C ALA A 52 -3.13 -8.81 -4.81
N TYR A 53 -2.43 -9.29 -3.79
CA TYR A 53 -2.46 -8.65 -2.47
C TYR A 53 -1.09 -8.56 -1.81
N CYS A 54 -0.98 -7.67 -0.84
CA CYS A 54 0.15 -7.54 0.07
C CYS A 54 -0.40 -7.40 1.49
N ASN A 55 0.11 -8.23 2.40
CA ASN A 55 -0.14 -8.11 3.83
C ASN A 55 1.08 -7.41 4.47
N ALA A 56 0.90 -6.18 4.91
CA ALA A 56 1.94 -5.35 5.50
C ALA A 56 1.74 -5.26 7.02
N GLY A 57 2.08 -6.37 7.70
CA GLY A 57 2.04 -6.50 9.16
C GLY A 57 0.65 -6.80 9.70
#